data_AF-A0A439SFU4-F1
#
_entry.id   AF-A0A439SFU4-F1
#
_cell.length_a   1.000
_cell.length_b   1.000
_cell.length_c   1.000
_cell.angle_alpha   90.00
_cell.angle_beta   90.00
_cell.angle_gamma   90.00
#
_symmetry.space_group_name_H-M   'P 1'
#
loop_
_entity.id
_entity.type
_entity.pdbx_description
1 polymer ?
#
loop_
_entity_poly.entity_id
_entity_poly.type
_entity_poly.pdbx_seq_one_letter_code
_entity_poly.pdbx_strand_id
1 'polypeptide(L)'
;GVLGGFAGDEKNISRHLALIAGTSSCVMAMSPDPQPFAGVWEPYYGAALPTLWLSEGGQSATGALLDHIIRWHGAGGEPNTAMHAKIASRVAELRAAEGEALAARLHVLPDFHGNRSPLADPHAVGVVSGLTLDSSFDSLCKLYWRTAVGIALGVRHVLEALNENGYLIDTLHVTGGHTKNPLLMELYADATGCTVIEPLADEAVLLGTGMVAATAAGLYPDLNAACVAMQQGGRKRAANPAGARFDRDYRIFLEMHRQRQALDAIS
;
A
#
# COMPACT_ATOMS: atom_id res chain seq x y z
N GLY A 1 3.38 -11.36 -12.87
CA GLY A 1 2.88 -10.15 -13.56
C GLY A 1 3.83 -8.99 -13.34
N VAL A 2 3.70 -8.26 -12.22
CA VAL A 2 4.42 -6.98 -12.01
C VAL A 2 5.91 -7.15 -11.67
N LEU A 3 6.30 -8.17 -10.92
CA LEU A 3 7.71 -8.46 -10.60
C LEU A 3 8.40 -9.37 -11.61
N GLY A 4 7.67 -9.87 -12.62
CA GLY A 4 8.18 -10.88 -13.54
C GLY A 4 9.44 -10.44 -14.30
N GLY A 5 9.55 -9.16 -14.66
CA GLY A 5 10.73 -8.63 -15.35
C GLY A 5 12.04 -8.77 -14.56
N PHE A 6 11.96 -9.01 -13.24
CA PHE A 6 13.11 -9.18 -12.35
C PHE A 6 13.35 -10.64 -11.95
N ALA A 7 12.56 -11.58 -12.49
CA ALA A 7 12.62 -13.00 -12.12
C ALA A 7 14.00 -13.65 -12.38
N GLY A 8 14.78 -13.13 -13.34
CA GLY A 8 16.15 -13.56 -13.61
C GLY A 8 17.24 -12.72 -12.92
N ASP A 9 16.87 -11.73 -12.11
CA ASP A 9 17.79 -10.83 -11.41
C ASP A 9 17.67 -11.02 -9.89
N GLU A 10 18.17 -12.16 -9.42
CA GLU A 10 18.15 -12.55 -8.01
C GLU A 10 18.85 -11.54 -7.08
N LYS A 11 19.76 -10.72 -7.62
CA LYS A 11 20.49 -9.70 -6.85
C LYS A 11 19.64 -8.48 -6.55
N ASN A 12 18.68 -8.15 -7.43
CA ASN A 12 17.85 -6.96 -7.30
C ASN A 12 16.41 -7.28 -6.92
N ILE A 13 15.94 -8.53 -7.03
CA ILE A 13 14.55 -8.89 -6.74
C ILE A 13 14.11 -8.48 -5.31
N SER A 14 15.02 -8.55 -4.32
CA SER A 14 14.76 -8.16 -2.92
C SER A 14 14.63 -6.65 -2.69
N ARG A 15 14.91 -5.83 -3.72
CA ARG A 15 14.69 -4.38 -3.72
C ARG A 15 13.29 -3.99 -4.20
N HIS A 16 12.56 -4.94 -4.78
CA HIS A 16 11.26 -4.72 -5.38
C HIS A 16 10.15 -5.37 -4.57
N LEU A 17 9.12 -4.59 -4.24
CA LEU A 17 7.91 -5.08 -3.60
C LEU A 17 6.71 -4.86 -4.51
N ALA A 18 5.86 -5.88 -4.67
CA ALA A 18 4.56 -5.73 -5.31
C ALA A 18 3.51 -5.34 -4.30
N LEU A 19 2.77 -4.28 -4.58
CA LEU A 19 1.58 -3.86 -3.86
C LEU A 19 0.35 -4.08 -4.75
N ILE A 20 -0.40 -5.14 -4.46
CA ILE A 20 -1.66 -5.46 -5.12
C ILE A 20 -2.77 -4.80 -4.31
N ALA A 21 -3.20 -3.61 -4.73
CA ALA A 21 -4.03 -2.73 -3.93
C ALA A 21 -5.44 -2.55 -4.50
N GLY A 22 -6.43 -2.91 -3.69
CA GLY A 22 -7.86 -2.79 -3.97
C GLY A 22 -8.67 -2.68 -2.68
N THR A 23 -9.76 -3.44 -2.56
CA THR A 23 -10.59 -3.51 -1.34
C THR A 23 -9.74 -3.72 -0.09
N SER A 24 -8.83 -4.68 -0.16
CA SER A 24 -7.68 -4.88 0.72
C SER A 24 -6.40 -4.72 -0.10
N SER A 25 -5.25 -4.69 0.56
CA SER A 25 -3.96 -4.67 -0.12
C SER A 25 -3.09 -5.84 0.31
N CYS A 26 -2.48 -6.50 -0.66
CA CYS A 26 -1.46 -7.53 -0.45
C CYS A 26 -0.09 -6.94 -0.82
N VAL A 27 0.92 -7.21 0.01
CA VAL A 27 2.31 -6.89 -0.27
C VAL A 27 3.11 -8.16 -0.45
N MET A 28 3.89 -8.23 -1.51
CA MET A 28 4.68 -9.41 -1.86
C MET A 28 6.13 -9.00 -2.14
N ALA A 29 7.06 -9.57 -1.39
CA ALA A 29 8.49 -9.40 -1.58
C ALA A 29 9.15 -10.76 -1.81
N MET A 30 10.17 -10.81 -2.66
CA MET A 30 10.87 -12.05 -2.98
C MET A 30 12.37 -11.95 -2.69
N SER A 31 12.98 -13.06 -2.31
CA SER A 31 14.39 -13.16 -1.95
C SER A 31 14.97 -14.51 -2.39
N PRO A 32 16.25 -14.59 -2.78
CA PRO A 32 16.93 -15.87 -2.99
C PRO A 32 17.10 -16.68 -1.69
N ASP A 33 17.18 -15.99 -0.54
CA ASP A 33 17.33 -16.59 0.79
C ASP A 33 16.02 -16.45 1.61
N PRO A 34 15.71 -17.40 2.52
CA PRO A 34 14.55 -17.28 3.38
C PRO A 34 14.74 -16.14 4.40
N GLN A 35 13.73 -15.27 4.52
CA GLN A 35 13.72 -14.13 5.45
C GLN A 35 12.53 -14.24 6.43
N PRO A 36 12.59 -15.12 7.46
CA PRO A 36 11.48 -15.31 8.39
C PRO A 36 11.42 -14.20 9.44
N PHE A 37 10.24 -13.59 9.63
CA PHE A 37 9.97 -12.74 10.79
C PHE A 37 8.49 -12.72 11.17
N ALA A 38 8.20 -12.41 12.43
CA ALA A 38 6.83 -12.29 12.92
C ALA A 38 6.15 -11.07 12.30
N GLY A 39 4.94 -11.23 11.75
CA GLY A 39 4.17 -10.13 11.17
C GLY A 39 3.88 -10.23 9.67
N VAL A 40 4.55 -11.16 9.00
CA VAL A 40 4.25 -11.56 7.61
C VAL A 40 4.03 -13.06 7.57
N TRP A 41 3.30 -13.52 6.55
CA TRP A 41 3.19 -14.94 6.26
C TRP A 41 4.52 -15.45 5.72
N GLU A 42 4.86 -16.69 6.11
CA GLU A 42 6.18 -17.35 5.97
C GLU A 42 6.93 -17.01 4.69
N PRO A 43 8.26 -17.17 4.64
CA PRO A 43 8.91 -17.29 3.35
C PRO A 43 8.46 -18.61 2.68
N TYR A 44 7.67 -18.52 1.61
CA TYR A 44 7.22 -19.65 0.80
C TYR A 44 8.17 -19.89 -0.38
N TYR A 45 8.90 -21.00 -0.39
CA TYR A 45 9.81 -21.34 -1.49
C TYR A 45 9.06 -21.77 -2.75
N GLY A 46 9.39 -21.17 -3.89
CA GLY A 46 8.86 -21.55 -5.19
C GLY A 46 7.38 -21.19 -5.42
N ALA A 47 6.76 -20.43 -4.51
CA ALA A 47 5.32 -20.16 -4.54
C ALA A 47 4.89 -19.24 -5.68
N ALA A 48 5.71 -18.25 -6.04
CA ALA A 48 5.43 -17.31 -7.13
C ALA A 48 6.36 -17.50 -8.34
N LEU A 49 7.67 -17.59 -8.09
CA LEU A 49 8.69 -17.86 -9.09
C LEU A 49 9.52 -19.07 -8.65
N PRO A 50 9.99 -19.90 -9.58
CA PRO A 50 10.94 -20.96 -9.27
C PRO A 50 12.17 -20.34 -8.60
N THR A 51 12.80 -21.08 -7.68
CA THR A 51 14.05 -20.71 -6.97
C THR A 51 14.02 -19.51 -6.03
N LEU A 52 12.87 -18.85 -5.82
CA LEU A 52 12.75 -17.72 -4.90
C LEU A 52 11.84 -18.02 -3.71
N TRP A 53 12.16 -17.40 -2.58
CA TRP A 53 11.30 -17.33 -1.40
C TRP A 53 10.39 -16.11 -1.47
N LEU A 54 9.10 -16.30 -1.22
CA LEU A 54 8.09 -15.25 -1.19
C LEU A 54 7.70 -14.94 0.25
N SER A 55 7.82 -13.69 0.67
CA SER A 55 7.15 -13.19 1.88
C SER A 55 5.91 -12.41 1.49
N GLU A 56 4.80 -12.72 2.16
CA GLU A 56 3.51 -12.06 1.93
C GLU A 56 3.05 -11.33 3.20
N GLY A 57 2.72 -10.06 3.07
CA GLY A 57 2.02 -9.30 4.09
C GLY A 57 0.77 -8.65 3.53
N GLY A 58 0.09 -7.84 4.32
CA GLY A 58 -0.99 -7.03 3.78
C GLY A 58 -1.66 -6.09 4.75
N GLN A 59 -2.62 -5.36 4.19
CA GLN A 59 -3.53 -4.48 4.92
C GLN A 59 -4.95 -4.99 4.67
N SER A 60 -5.64 -5.35 5.76
CA SER A 60 -6.95 -6.02 5.70
C SER A 60 -8.04 -5.16 5.04
N ALA A 61 -7.98 -3.84 5.21
CA ALA A 61 -8.92 -2.90 4.60
C ALA A 61 -8.18 -1.67 4.10
N THR A 62 -8.26 -1.39 2.79
CA THR A 62 -7.66 -0.21 2.18
C THR A 62 -8.69 0.54 1.36
N GLY A 63 -9.09 0.03 0.19
CA GLY A 63 -10.22 0.58 -0.57
C GLY A 63 -11.52 0.50 0.22
N ALA A 64 -11.76 -0.63 0.90
CA ALA A 64 -12.92 -0.80 1.78
C ALA A 64 -12.94 0.22 2.93
N LEU A 65 -11.78 0.63 3.43
CA LEU A 65 -11.69 1.64 4.48
C LEU A 65 -12.08 3.01 3.94
N LEU A 66 -11.62 3.37 2.74
CA LEU A 66 -12.01 4.62 2.09
C LEU A 66 -13.51 4.66 1.80
N ASP A 67 -14.08 3.56 1.32
CA ASP A 67 -15.52 3.39 1.13
C ASP A 67 -16.28 3.54 2.46
N HIS A 68 -15.76 2.93 3.52
CA HIS A 68 -16.33 3.00 4.86
C HIS A 68 -16.37 4.44 5.39
N ILE A 69 -15.28 5.21 5.23
CA ILE A 69 -15.23 6.62 5.64
C ILE A 69 -16.29 7.46 4.90
N ILE A 70 -16.50 7.20 3.60
CA ILE A 70 -17.55 7.85 2.82
C ILE A 70 -18.94 7.50 3.37
N ARG A 71 -19.19 6.22 3.68
CA ARG A 71 -20.49 5.79 4.24
C ARG A 71 -20.73 6.31 5.66
N TRP A 72 -19.68 6.38 6.47
CA TRP A 72 -19.75 6.69 7.90
C TRP A 72 -19.99 8.19 8.15
N HIS A 73 -19.41 9.06 7.32
CA HIS A 73 -19.50 10.49 7.52
C HIS A 73 -20.87 11.05 7.07
N GLY A 74 -21.47 11.95 7.86
CA GLY A 74 -22.81 12.49 7.58
C GLY A 74 -22.96 13.28 6.27
N ALA A 75 -21.88 13.93 5.80
CA ALA A 75 -21.81 14.58 4.48
C ALA A 75 -21.44 13.63 3.33
N GLY A 76 -21.36 12.33 3.61
CA GLY A 76 -21.03 11.28 2.66
C GLY A 76 -22.24 10.78 1.88
N GLY A 77 -22.22 9.50 1.51
CA GLY A 77 -23.25 8.86 0.68
C GLY A 77 -22.80 7.49 0.20
N GLU A 78 -23.31 7.04 -0.96
CA GLU A 78 -22.83 5.78 -1.55
C GLU A 78 -21.43 5.96 -2.15
N PRO A 79 -20.42 5.19 -1.70
CA PRO A 79 -19.10 5.22 -2.30
C PRO A 79 -19.16 4.61 -3.69
N ASN A 80 -18.74 5.41 -4.66
CA ASN A 80 -18.60 5.04 -6.05
C ASN A 80 -17.50 5.90 -6.69
N THR A 81 -17.12 5.57 -7.92
CA THR A 81 -16.05 6.26 -8.64
C THR A 81 -16.26 7.78 -8.69
N ALA A 82 -17.49 8.25 -8.88
CA ALA A 82 -17.79 9.69 -8.93
C ALA A 82 -17.61 10.37 -7.57
N MET A 83 -18.00 9.70 -6.47
CA MET A 83 -17.80 10.21 -5.11
C MET A 83 -16.30 10.30 -4.76
N HIS A 84 -15.52 9.27 -5.07
CA HIS A 84 -14.07 9.30 -4.88
C HIS A 84 -13.41 10.42 -5.68
N ALA A 85 -13.79 10.59 -6.96
CA ALA A 85 -13.28 11.65 -7.81
C ALA A 85 -13.63 13.05 -7.27
N LYS A 86 -14.87 13.24 -6.81
CA LYS A 86 -15.32 14.49 -6.19
C LYS A 86 -14.50 14.83 -4.94
N ILE A 87 -14.31 13.86 -4.05
CA ILE A 87 -13.50 14.04 -2.85
C ILE A 87 -12.05 14.32 -3.22
N ALA A 88 -11.48 13.57 -4.17
CA ALA A 88 -10.09 13.77 -4.59
C ALA A 88 -9.84 15.17 -5.18
N SER A 89 -10.77 15.66 -6.02
CA SER A 89 -10.74 17.02 -6.55
C SER A 89 -10.79 18.06 -5.43
N ARG A 90 -11.70 17.89 -4.48
CA ARG A 90 -11.84 18.83 -3.37
C ARG A 90 -10.63 18.81 -2.43
N VAL A 91 -10.04 17.63 -2.17
CA VAL A 91 -8.79 17.51 -1.43
C VAL A 91 -7.66 18.25 -2.15
N ALA A 92 -7.56 18.15 -3.48
CA ALA A 92 -6.55 18.89 -4.25
C ALA A 92 -6.71 20.41 -4.11
N GLU A 93 -7.95 20.92 -4.18
CA GLU A 93 -8.25 22.35 -3.94
C GLU A 93 -7.85 22.79 -2.53
N LEU A 94 -8.25 22.01 -1.51
CA LEU A 94 -7.91 22.29 -0.11
C LEU A 94 -6.40 22.24 0.13
N ARG A 95 -5.69 21.31 -0.51
CA ARG A 95 -4.21 21.23 -0.44
C ARG A 95 -3.56 22.45 -1.10
N ALA A 96 -4.10 22.93 -2.22
CA ALA A 96 -3.58 24.13 -2.88
C ALA A 96 -3.80 25.39 -2.03
N ALA A 97 -4.92 25.47 -1.30
CA ALA A 97 -5.27 26.62 -0.48
C ALA A 97 -4.60 26.61 0.91
N GLU A 98 -4.60 25.47 1.61
CA GLU A 98 -4.13 25.33 3.00
C GLU A 98 -2.68 24.82 3.08
N GLY A 99 -2.12 24.29 1.98
CA GLY A 99 -0.76 23.75 1.94
C GLY A 99 -0.53 22.64 2.98
N GLU A 100 0.51 22.81 3.80
CA GLU A 100 0.86 21.86 4.87
C GLU A 100 -0.09 21.92 6.08
N ALA A 101 -0.88 22.99 6.22
CA ALA A 101 -1.81 23.12 7.34
C ALA A 101 -3.04 22.22 7.20
N LEU A 102 -3.32 21.70 5.99
CA LEU A 102 -4.49 20.88 5.72
C LEU A 102 -4.55 19.68 6.66
N ALA A 103 -5.58 19.67 7.52
CA ALA A 103 -5.86 18.58 8.45
C ALA A 103 -4.65 18.20 9.34
N ALA A 104 -3.75 19.16 9.66
CA ALA A 104 -2.47 18.91 10.32
C ALA A 104 -2.57 18.31 11.75
N ARG A 105 -3.77 18.32 12.34
CA ARG A 105 -4.10 17.77 13.66
C ARG A 105 -5.01 16.54 13.60
N LEU A 106 -5.42 16.11 12.41
CA LEU A 106 -6.28 14.95 12.20
C LEU A 106 -5.42 13.76 11.80
N HIS A 107 -5.50 12.66 12.53
CA HIS A 107 -4.69 11.47 12.29
C HIS A 107 -5.55 10.21 12.33
N VAL A 108 -5.26 9.26 11.43
CA VAL A 108 -6.02 8.02 11.29
C VAL A 108 -5.06 6.85 11.35
N LEU A 109 -5.31 5.95 12.29
CA LEU A 109 -4.73 4.61 12.31
C LEU A 109 -5.70 3.66 11.58
N PRO A 110 -5.29 3.02 10.46
CA PRO A 110 -6.20 2.43 9.49
C PRO A 110 -6.68 1.01 9.84
N ASP A 111 -6.36 0.48 11.02
CA ASP A 111 -6.63 -0.91 11.42
C ASP A 111 -8.12 -1.16 11.78
N PHE A 112 -9.07 -0.68 10.97
CA PHE A 112 -10.52 -0.84 11.18
C PHE A 112 -11.00 -2.29 11.01
N HIS A 113 -10.13 -3.17 10.52
CA HIS A 113 -10.42 -4.58 10.32
C HIS A 113 -9.21 -5.45 10.71
N GLY A 114 -8.63 -5.16 11.88
CA GLY A 114 -7.39 -5.76 12.34
C GLY A 114 -6.16 -5.23 11.60
N ASN A 115 -4.99 -5.54 12.15
CA ASN A 115 -3.69 -5.30 11.53
C ASN A 115 -3.09 -6.64 11.10
N ARG A 116 -3.14 -6.93 9.79
CA ARG A 116 -2.54 -8.17 9.26
C ARG A 116 -1.01 -8.12 9.33
N SER A 117 -0.42 -7.00 8.91
CA SER A 117 1.02 -6.79 8.94
C SER A 117 1.35 -5.34 9.35
N PRO A 118 2.47 -5.12 10.07
CA PRO A 118 3.39 -6.13 10.60
C PRO A 118 2.99 -6.67 11.99
N LEU A 119 1.90 -6.23 12.59
CA LEU A 119 1.59 -6.58 13.99
C LEU A 119 0.92 -7.94 14.15
N ALA A 120 0.36 -8.51 13.07
CA ALA A 120 -0.38 -9.78 13.09
C ALA A 120 -1.46 -9.84 14.20
N ASP A 121 -2.17 -8.73 14.38
CA ASP A 121 -3.20 -8.57 15.40
C ASP A 121 -4.59 -8.45 14.72
N PRO A 122 -5.39 -9.53 14.69
CA PRO A 122 -6.73 -9.49 14.10
C PRO A 122 -7.74 -8.72 14.96
N HIS A 123 -7.41 -8.41 16.22
CA HIS A 123 -8.27 -7.68 17.14
C HIS A 123 -7.96 -6.19 17.19
N ALA A 124 -6.87 -5.75 16.56
CA ALA A 124 -6.55 -4.34 16.40
C ALA A 124 -7.73 -3.56 15.83
N VAL A 125 -7.98 -2.39 16.42
CA VAL A 125 -9.01 -1.46 16.00
C VAL A 125 -8.42 -0.16 15.45
N GLY A 126 -9.22 0.50 14.61
CA GLY A 126 -8.90 1.81 14.05
C GLY A 126 -8.98 2.91 15.10
N VAL A 127 -8.20 3.96 14.90
CA VAL A 127 -8.19 5.15 15.78
C VAL A 127 -8.27 6.40 14.92
N VAL A 128 -9.18 7.31 15.27
CA VAL A 128 -9.25 8.64 14.66
C VAL A 128 -9.02 9.66 15.77
N SER A 129 -7.98 10.47 15.61
CA SER A 129 -7.61 11.52 16.56
C SER A 129 -7.70 12.89 15.92
N GLY A 130 -8.19 13.89 16.68
CA GLY A 130 -8.32 15.27 16.20
C GLY A 130 -9.67 15.61 15.55
N LEU A 131 -10.73 14.86 15.88
CA LEU A 131 -12.09 15.19 15.45
C LEU A 131 -12.57 16.53 16.02
N THR A 132 -13.41 17.22 15.26
CA THR A 132 -14.11 18.45 15.66
C THR A 132 -15.61 18.27 15.42
N LEU A 133 -16.42 19.29 15.73
CA LEU A 133 -17.87 19.28 15.44
C LEU A 133 -18.19 19.59 13.96
N ASP A 134 -17.19 19.81 13.10
CA ASP A 134 -17.39 20.05 11.68
C ASP A 134 -17.91 18.78 10.99
N SER A 135 -19.10 18.89 10.39
CA SER A 135 -19.77 17.83 9.64
C SER A 135 -19.96 18.20 8.16
N SER A 136 -19.20 19.17 7.65
CA SER A 136 -19.26 19.63 6.27
C SER A 136 -18.71 18.61 5.27
N PHE A 137 -18.85 18.89 3.98
CA PHE A 137 -18.18 18.09 2.95
C PHE A 137 -16.64 18.24 3.03
N ASP A 138 -16.13 19.37 3.52
CA ASP A 138 -14.69 19.59 3.68
C ASP A 138 -14.14 18.76 4.84
N SER A 139 -14.89 18.54 5.93
CA SER A 139 -14.48 17.63 7.00
C SER A 139 -14.40 16.18 6.51
N LEU A 140 -15.34 15.73 5.65
CA LEU A 140 -15.23 14.44 4.96
C LEU A 140 -13.96 14.37 4.11
N CYS A 141 -13.68 15.39 3.31
CA CYS A 141 -12.50 15.41 2.46
C CYS A 141 -11.20 15.35 3.29
N LYS A 142 -11.14 16.08 4.41
CA LYS A 142 -10.02 16.07 5.36
C LYS A 142 -9.84 14.69 6.00
N LEU A 143 -10.94 14.05 6.43
CA LEU A 143 -10.90 12.71 6.99
C LEU A 143 -10.47 11.67 5.95
N TYR A 144 -11.07 11.68 4.76
CA TYR A 144 -10.70 10.79 3.66
C TYR A 144 -9.21 10.93 3.30
N TRP A 145 -8.72 12.16 3.19
CA TRP A 145 -7.31 12.44 2.96
C TRP A 145 -6.41 11.84 4.05
N ARG A 146 -6.72 12.05 5.33
CA ARG A 146 -5.92 11.52 6.44
C ARG A 146 -6.03 10.00 6.56
N THR A 147 -7.14 9.40 6.15
CA THR A 147 -7.27 7.95 5.99
C THR A 147 -6.36 7.42 4.88
N ALA A 148 -6.31 8.09 3.72
CA ALA A 148 -5.39 7.73 2.63
C ALA A 148 -3.92 7.84 3.07
N VAL A 149 -3.57 8.89 3.84
CA VAL A 149 -2.24 9.03 4.46
C VAL A 149 -1.97 7.85 5.40
N GLY A 150 -2.91 7.50 6.29
CA GLY A 150 -2.78 6.36 7.19
C GLY A 150 -2.56 5.03 6.45
N ILE A 151 -3.26 4.80 5.34
CA ILE A 151 -3.05 3.62 4.47
C ILE A 151 -1.62 3.58 3.92
N ALA A 152 -1.12 4.70 3.37
CA ALA A 152 0.24 4.78 2.84
C ALA A 152 1.32 4.60 3.91
N LEU A 153 1.11 5.16 5.12
CA LEU A 153 1.99 4.95 6.27
C LEU A 153 1.95 3.51 6.77
N GLY A 154 0.80 2.83 6.66
CA GLY A 154 0.72 1.40 6.92
C GLY A 154 1.58 0.58 5.94
N VAL A 155 1.63 0.95 4.65
CA VAL A 155 2.57 0.34 3.69
C VAL A 155 4.02 0.62 4.09
N ARG A 156 4.34 1.86 4.49
CA ARG A 156 5.67 2.20 5.02
C ARG A 156 6.03 1.32 6.22
N HIS A 157 5.10 1.11 7.16
CA HIS A 157 5.34 0.28 8.34
C HIS A 157 5.65 -1.18 7.97
N VAL A 158 4.97 -1.74 6.98
CA VAL A 158 5.27 -3.09 6.50
C VAL A 158 6.61 -3.14 5.77
N LEU A 159 6.94 -2.11 4.97
CA LEU A 159 8.23 -2.00 4.28
C LEU A 159 9.41 -1.89 5.24
N GLU A 160 9.30 -1.07 6.28
CA GLU A 160 10.34 -0.94 7.30
C GLU A 160 10.54 -2.27 8.03
N ALA A 161 9.47 -2.95 8.43
CA ALA A 161 9.56 -4.28 9.03
C ALA A 161 10.21 -5.32 8.10
N LEU A 162 9.91 -5.31 6.81
CA LEU A 162 10.59 -6.17 5.82
C LEU A 162 12.08 -5.84 5.72
N ASN A 163 12.43 -4.57 5.63
CA ASN A 163 13.82 -4.14 5.48
C ASN A 163 14.67 -4.38 6.74
N GLU A 164 14.08 -4.30 7.93
CA GLU A 164 14.73 -4.71 9.18
C GLU A 164 15.03 -6.21 9.22
N ASN A 165 14.31 -7.01 8.43
CA ASN A 165 14.43 -8.47 8.39
C ASN A 165 15.05 -8.97 7.06
N GLY A 166 16.00 -8.22 6.50
CA GLY A 166 16.89 -8.71 5.45
C GLY A 166 16.52 -8.31 4.01
N TYR A 167 15.41 -7.61 3.82
CA TYR A 167 15.09 -6.97 2.54
C TYR A 167 15.79 -5.61 2.38
N LEU A 168 15.87 -5.10 1.15
CA LEU A 168 16.42 -3.78 0.83
C LEU A 168 15.50 -3.03 -0.13
N ILE A 169 14.21 -3.06 0.16
CA ILE A 169 13.15 -2.54 -0.72
C ILE A 169 13.28 -1.03 -0.85
N ASP A 170 13.41 -0.59 -2.10
CA ASP A 170 13.43 0.82 -2.49
C ASP A 170 12.44 1.13 -3.64
N THR A 171 11.75 0.10 -4.14
CA THR A 171 10.89 0.20 -5.31
C THR A 171 9.58 -0.54 -5.09
N LEU A 172 8.47 0.17 -5.28
CA LEU A 172 7.10 -0.31 -5.08
C LEU A 172 6.36 -0.44 -6.41
N HIS A 173 5.99 -1.67 -6.78
CA HIS A 173 5.19 -1.95 -7.98
C HIS A 173 3.71 -2.01 -7.61
N VAL A 174 2.95 -0.96 -7.94
CA VAL A 174 1.55 -0.82 -7.51
C VAL A 174 0.61 -1.25 -8.63
N THR A 175 -0.31 -2.18 -8.33
CA THR A 175 -1.35 -2.62 -9.26
C THR A 175 -2.71 -2.71 -8.54
N GLY A 176 -3.78 -2.97 -9.28
CA GLY A 176 -5.15 -3.03 -8.77
C GLY A 176 -5.88 -1.68 -8.78
N GLY A 177 -7.05 -1.63 -8.15
CA GLY A 177 -7.96 -0.49 -8.23
C GLY A 177 -7.39 0.84 -7.70
N HIS A 178 -6.38 0.79 -6.84
CA HIS A 178 -5.75 1.99 -6.27
C HIS A 178 -4.98 2.82 -7.31
N THR A 179 -4.55 2.25 -8.44
CA THR A 179 -3.88 3.00 -9.51
C THR A 179 -4.77 4.10 -10.10
N LYS A 180 -6.09 3.93 -10.01
CA LYS A 180 -7.09 4.91 -10.45
C LYS A 180 -7.27 6.09 -9.48
N ASN A 181 -6.66 6.02 -8.29
CA ASN A 181 -6.73 7.09 -7.28
C ASN A 181 -5.42 7.89 -7.27
N PRO A 182 -5.41 9.11 -7.85
CA PRO A 182 -4.19 9.91 -7.96
C PRO A 182 -3.60 10.32 -6.60
N LEU A 183 -4.44 10.47 -5.56
CA LEU A 183 -3.96 10.81 -4.22
C LEU A 183 -3.13 9.67 -3.61
N LEU A 184 -3.60 8.43 -3.73
CA LEU A 184 -2.88 7.27 -3.19
C LEU A 184 -1.57 7.03 -3.93
N MET A 185 -1.57 7.17 -5.26
CA MET A 185 -0.36 6.99 -6.06
C MET A 185 0.73 8.03 -5.74
N GLU A 186 0.36 9.26 -5.40
CA GLU A 186 1.29 10.26 -4.86
C GLU A 186 1.78 9.85 -3.46
N LEU A 187 0.84 9.51 -2.57
CA LEU A 187 1.14 9.17 -1.18
C LEU A 187 2.04 7.95 -1.02
N TYR A 188 1.89 6.92 -1.86
CA TYR A 188 2.75 5.74 -1.78
C TYR A 188 4.22 6.09 -1.99
N ALA A 189 4.55 6.93 -2.96
CA ALA A 189 5.93 7.34 -3.19
C ALA A 189 6.44 8.19 -2.03
N ASP A 190 5.69 9.23 -1.66
CA ASP A 190 6.16 10.22 -0.70
C ASP A 190 6.20 9.69 0.74
N ALA A 191 5.25 8.84 1.14
CA ALA A 191 5.20 8.30 2.48
C ALA A 191 6.27 7.21 2.70
N THR A 192 6.51 6.36 1.70
CA THR A 192 7.44 5.23 1.81
C THR A 192 8.87 5.57 1.43
N GLY A 193 9.08 6.68 0.71
CA GLY A 193 10.38 7.03 0.13
C GLY A 193 10.80 6.13 -1.04
N CYS A 194 9.96 5.18 -1.45
CA CYS A 194 10.26 4.27 -2.55
C CYS A 194 9.96 4.91 -3.92
N THR A 195 10.66 4.43 -4.95
CA THR A 195 10.22 4.67 -6.34
C THR A 195 8.96 3.86 -6.60
N VAL A 196 7.86 4.51 -6.95
CA VAL A 196 6.61 3.85 -7.34
C VAL A 196 6.63 3.55 -8.83
N ILE A 197 6.33 2.31 -9.19
CA ILE A 197 6.16 1.85 -10.56
C ILE A 197 4.70 1.46 -10.75
N GLU A 198 4.02 2.17 -11.65
CA GLU A 198 2.68 1.82 -12.13
C GLU A 198 2.84 0.99 -13.41
N PRO A 199 2.53 -0.32 -13.41
CA PRO A 199 2.63 -1.17 -14.60
C PRO A 199 1.78 -0.62 -15.74
N LEU A 200 2.29 -0.70 -16.99
CA LEU A 200 1.49 -0.35 -18.17
C LEU A 200 0.46 -1.43 -18.53
N ALA A 201 0.56 -2.61 -17.94
CA ALA A 201 -0.42 -3.66 -18.10
C ALA A 201 -1.70 -3.33 -17.32
N ASP A 202 -2.82 -3.17 -18.03
CA ASP A 202 -4.12 -2.89 -17.43
C ASP A 202 -4.55 -3.97 -16.42
N GLU A 203 -4.23 -5.23 -16.71
CA GLU A 203 -4.61 -6.40 -15.90
C GLU A 203 -3.39 -7.26 -15.55
N ALA A 204 -2.65 -6.86 -14.51
CA ALA A 204 -1.40 -7.52 -14.13
C ALA A 204 -1.57 -9.00 -13.72
N VAL A 205 -2.74 -9.37 -13.20
CA VAL A 205 -3.08 -10.76 -12.85
C VAL A 205 -3.26 -11.59 -14.13
N LEU A 206 -4.03 -11.10 -15.09
CA LEU A 206 -4.22 -11.78 -16.37
C LEU A 206 -2.90 -11.92 -17.14
N LEU A 207 -2.05 -10.89 -17.11
CA LEU A 207 -0.70 -10.97 -17.67
C LEU A 207 0.12 -12.08 -17.00
N GLY A 208 0.08 -12.17 -15.67
CA GLY A 208 0.74 -13.24 -14.92
C GLY A 208 0.23 -14.63 -15.30
N THR A 209 -1.08 -14.81 -15.42
CA THR A 209 -1.69 -16.06 -15.91
C THR A 209 -1.22 -16.41 -17.31
N GLY A 210 -1.14 -15.41 -18.21
CA GLY A 210 -0.60 -15.58 -19.56
C GLY A 210 0.85 -16.05 -19.58
N MET A 211 1.71 -15.52 -18.70
CA MET A 211 3.12 -15.95 -18.57
C MET A 211 3.23 -17.42 -18.17
N VAL A 212 2.42 -17.85 -17.19
CA VAL A 212 2.38 -19.26 -16.76
C VAL A 212 1.86 -20.16 -17.88
N ALA A 213 0.79 -19.77 -18.56
CA ALA A 213 0.23 -20.52 -19.67
C ALA A 213 1.20 -20.65 -20.86
N ALA A 214 1.90 -19.57 -21.22
CA ALA A 214 2.90 -19.58 -22.29
C ALA A 214 4.07 -20.51 -21.98
N THR A 215 4.49 -20.56 -20.71
CA THR A 215 5.51 -21.50 -20.23
C THR A 215 5.02 -22.95 -20.34
N ALA A 216 3.82 -23.23 -19.84
CA ALA A 216 3.23 -24.58 -19.90
C ALA A 216 3.00 -25.07 -21.35
N ALA A 217 2.73 -24.15 -22.28
CA ALA A 217 2.60 -24.45 -23.70
C ALA A 217 3.95 -24.63 -24.43
N GLY A 218 5.08 -24.46 -23.74
CA GLY A 218 6.42 -24.58 -24.32
C GLY A 218 6.82 -23.43 -25.24
N LEU A 219 6.11 -22.29 -25.19
CA LEU A 219 6.46 -21.09 -25.97
C LEU A 219 7.71 -20.40 -25.41
N TYR A 220 7.99 -20.63 -24.12
CA TYR A 220 9.19 -20.20 -23.43
C TYR A 220 9.80 -21.40 -22.68
N PRO A 221 11.14 -21.45 -22.52
CA PRO A 221 11.81 -22.58 -21.88
C PRO A 221 11.48 -22.73 -20.40
N ASP A 222 11.23 -21.61 -19.70
CA ASP A 222 10.86 -21.56 -18.29
C ASP A 222 10.05 -20.29 -17.97
N LEU A 223 9.55 -20.21 -16.73
CA LEU A 223 8.71 -19.09 -16.29
C LEU A 223 9.49 -17.78 -16.23
N ASN A 224 10.78 -17.81 -15.91
CA ASN A 224 11.60 -16.60 -15.84
C ASN A 224 11.74 -15.98 -17.25
N ALA A 225 11.99 -16.81 -18.27
CA ALA A 225 12.05 -16.40 -19.67
C ALA A 225 10.71 -15.81 -20.15
N ALA A 226 9.58 -16.44 -19.81
CA ALA A 226 8.25 -15.90 -20.13
C ALA A 226 8.02 -14.54 -19.47
N CYS A 227 8.37 -14.41 -18.19
CA CYS A 227 8.21 -13.18 -17.43
C CYS A 227 9.05 -12.02 -17.98
N VAL A 228 10.30 -12.26 -18.38
CA VAL A 228 11.17 -11.25 -18.99
C VAL A 228 10.68 -10.83 -20.38
N ALA A 229 10.23 -11.79 -21.20
CA ALA A 229 9.78 -11.52 -22.57
C ALA A 229 8.42 -10.82 -22.64
N MET A 230 7.51 -11.12 -21.70
CA MET A 230 6.13 -10.62 -21.73
C MET A 230 5.90 -9.38 -20.85
N GLN A 231 6.92 -8.89 -20.15
CA GLN A 231 6.79 -7.69 -19.33
C GLN A 231 6.34 -6.47 -20.16
N GLN A 232 5.50 -5.62 -19.58
CA GLN A 232 4.94 -4.45 -20.26
C GLN A 232 5.59 -3.13 -19.81
N GLY A 233 6.59 -3.18 -18.93
CA GLY A 233 7.17 -1.99 -18.31
C GLY A 233 6.20 -1.25 -17.38
N GLY A 234 6.57 -0.03 -16.98
CA GLY A 234 5.77 0.77 -16.07
C GLY A 234 6.19 2.25 -16.04
N ARG A 235 5.26 3.11 -15.63
CA ARG A 235 5.52 4.53 -15.39
C ARG A 235 6.15 4.68 -14.02
N LYS A 236 7.32 5.32 -13.98
CA LYS A 236 8.05 5.59 -12.74
C LYS A 236 7.61 6.90 -12.13
N ARG A 237 7.41 6.90 -10.82
CA ARG A 237 7.19 8.06 -9.97
C ARG A 237 8.21 8.02 -8.84
N ALA A 238 9.11 8.99 -8.81
CA ALA A 238 10.02 9.16 -7.68
C ALA A 238 9.30 9.80 -6.50
N ALA A 239 9.75 9.50 -5.28
CA ALA A 239 9.33 10.21 -4.08
C ALA A 239 9.72 11.69 -4.17
N ASN A 240 8.86 12.56 -3.67
CA ASN A 240 9.15 13.99 -3.57
C ASN A 240 10.15 14.25 -2.42
N PRO A 241 11.27 14.96 -2.66
CA PRO A 241 12.24 15.33 -1.60
C PRO A 241 11.65 16.15 -0.44
N ALA A 242 10.48 16.77 -0.61
CA ALA A 242 9.73 17.42 0.47
C ALA A 242 9.13 16.46 1.52
N GLY A 243 9.49 15.17 1.47
CA GLY A 243 8.98 14.07 2.32
C GLY A 243 9.14 14.22 3.84
N ALA A 244 9.83 15.26 4.34
CA ALA A 244 9.96 15.55 5.76
C ALA A 244 8.62 15.61 6.51
N ARG A 245 7.52 15.95 5.81
CA ARG A 245 6.16 15.95 6.39
C ARG A 245 5.69 14.54 6.78
N PHE A 246 5.97 13.53 5.95
CA PHE A 246 5.51 12.17 6.22
C PHE A 246 6.33 11.50 7.32
N ASP A 247 7.57 11.92 7.57
CA ASP A 247 8.32 11.45 8.75
C ASP A 247 7.70 11.94 10.07
N ARG A 248 7.15 13.17 10.10
CA ARG A 248 6.34 13.62 11.23
C ARG A 248 5.08 12.77 11.35
N ASP A 249 4.33 12.60 10.26
CA ASP A 249 3.11 11.81 10.27
C ASP A 249 3.37 10.35 10.67
N TYR A 250 4.50 9.77 10.26
CA TYR A 250 4.88 8.40 10.60
C TYR A 250 5.22 8.24 12.08
N ARG A 251 5.95 9.20 12.68
CA ARG A 251 6.16 9.21 14.13
C ARG A 251 4.85 9.27 14.92
N ILE A 252 3.89 10.08 14.44
CA ILE A 252 2.55 10.14 15.05
C ILE A 252 1.81 8.81 14.86
N PHE A 253 1.91 8.20 13.68
CA PHE A 253 1.30 6.90 13.38
C PHE A 253 1.81 5.78 14.32
N LEU A 254 3.13 5.71 14.54
CA LEU A 254 3.72 4.77 15.51
C LEU A 254 3.30 5.07 16.95
N GLU A 255 3.21 6.34 17.32
CA GLU A 255 2.70 6.75 18.64
C GLU A 255 1.22 6.36 18.82
N MET A 256 0.39 6.46 17.78
CA MET A 256 -1.00 5.99 17.83
C MET A 256 -1.09 4.48 18.04
N HIS A 257 -0.21 3.68 17.43
CA HIS A 257 -0.12 2.25 17.73
C HIS A 257 0.22 2.00 19.21
N ARG A 258 1.24 2.70 19.73
CA ARG A 258 1.64 2.58 21.14
C ARG A 258 0.50 2.97 22.09
N GLN A 259 -0.22 4.05 21.79
CA GLN A 259 -1.36 4.51 22.59
C GLN A 259 -2.51 3.50 22.57
N ARG A 260 -2.84 2.94 21.40
CA ARG A 260 -3.85 1.88 21.29
C ARG A 260 -3.48 0.69 22.18
N GLN A 261 -2.27 0.17 22.06
CA GLN A 261 -1.79 -0.95 22.89
C GLN A 261 -1.86 -0.63 24.39
N ALA A 262 -1.54 0.60 24.78
CA ALA A 262 -1.64 1.02 26.18
C ALA A 262 -3.10 1.06 26.69
N LEU A 263 -4.05 1.45 25.85
CA LEU A 263 -5.48 1.42 26.17
C LEU A 263 -6.03 -0.01 26.23
N ASP A 264 -5.60 -0.87 25.31
CA ASP A 264 -6.01 -2.28 25.28
C ASP A 264 -5.50 -3.04 26.52
N ALA A 265 -4.31 -2.71 27.01
CA ALA A 265 -3.73 -3.34 28.20
C ALA A 265 -4.42 -2.98 29.53
N ILE A 266 -5.21 -1.90 29.57
CA ILE A 266 -5.96 -1.46 30.76
C ILE A 266 -7.46 -1.74 30.69
N SER A 267 -7.96 -2.14 29.53
CA SER A 267 -9.39 -2.43 29.27
C SER A 267 -9.72 -3.88 29.64
#